data_AF-A0A967KHS4-F1
#
_entry.id   AF-A0A967KHS4-F1
#
_cell.length_a   1.000
_cell.length_b   1.000
_cell.length_c   1.000
_cell.angle_alpha   90.00
_cell.angle_beta   90.00
_cell.angle_gamma   90.00
#
_symmetry.space_group_name_H-M   'P 1'
#
loop_
_entity.id
_entity.type
_entity.pdbx_description
1 polymer ?
#
loop_
_entity_poly.entity_id
_entity_poly.type
_entity_poly.pdbx_seq_one_letter_code
_entity_poly.pdbx_strand_id
1 'polypeptide(L)'
;MSIMKAGLVAACSLLTSINVFAQDGIDQRINDAVKPASDAVSGFIFTSFPVAGVDIPIVLVWLIIAASIFTFYFKFINLRAFKHGFQLVRGDYNDPNAAGEVTHFQALATALSGTVGLGNIAGVAVAVSLGGPGATFWMILAGLLGMSSKFTECTLGVKYRNEYEDGTVSGGPMYYLTKGLKERGFPKLGKVLAVLFAIFCIGGSFGGG
;
A
#
# COMPACT_ATOMS: atom_id res chain seq x y z
N MET A 1 51.30 -12.19 -22.76
CA MET A 1 49.81 -12.19 -22.66
C MET A 1 49.27 -12.00 -21.23
N SER A 2 50.09 -12.16 -20.16
CA SER A 2 49.63 -12.01 -18.77
C SER A 2 49.58 -10.54 -18.28
N ILE A 3 50.56 -9.72 -18.67
CA ILE A 3 50.71 -8.33 -18.19
C ILE A 3 49.62 -7.39 -18.72
N MET A 4 49.15 -7.60 -19.95
CA MET A 4 48.11 -6.78 -20.58
C MET A 4 46.72 -7.00 -19.97
N LYS A 5 46.45 -8.20 -19.43
CA LYS A 5 45.20 -8.51 -18.71
C LYS A 5 45.16 -7.88 -17.32
N ALA A 6 46.30 -7.83 -16.62
CA ALA A 6 46.41 -7.19 -15.31
C ALA A 6 46.18 -5.67 -15.39
N GLY A 7 46.73 -5.00 -16.42
CA GLY A 7 46.53 -3.57 -16.64
C GLY A 7 45.09 -3.19 -16.98
N LEU A 8 44.38 -4.02 -17.74
CA LEU A 8 42.97 -3.78 -18.11
C LEU A 8 42.02 -3.99 -16.91
N VAL A 9 42.28 -5.00 -16.07
CA VAL A 9 41.51 -5.24 -14.84
C VAL A 9 41.76 -4.10 -13.83
N ALA A 10 43.00 -3.68 -13.65
CA ALA A 10 43.35 -2.56 -12.77
C ALA A 10 42.70 -1.24 -13.22
N ALA A 11 42.71 -0.94 -14.53
CA ALA A 11 42.06 0.24 -15.10
C ALA A 11 40.53 0.19 -14.96
N CYS A 12 39.90 -0.97 -15.14
CA CYS A 12 38.46 -1.15 -14.88
C CYS A 12 38.12 -0.97 -13.40
N SER A 13 38.94 -1.48 -12.47
CA SER A 13 38.73 -1.27 -11.02
C SER A 13 38.99 0.17 -10.57
N LEU A 14 39.89 0.91 -11.24
CA LEU A 14 40.10 2.34 -11.00
C LEU A 14 38.95 3.18 -11.55
N LEU A 15 38.37 2.80 -12.70
CA LEU A 15 37.20 3.47 -13.29
C LEU A 15 35.90 3.19 -12.50
N THR A 16 35.76 2.03 -11.86
CA THR A 16 34.65 1.78 -10.92
C THR A 16 34.84 2.53 -9.60
N SER A 17 36.09 2.77 -9.17
CA SER A 17 36.39 3.52 -7.95
C SER A 17 36.12 5.02 -8.08
N ILE A 18 36.27 5.61 -9.28
CA ILE A 18 36.00 7.04 -9.52
C ILE A 18 34.50 7.36 -9.48
N ASN A 19 33.63 6.38 -9.75
CA ASN A 19 32.17 6.56 -9.63
C ASN A 19 31.64 6.40 -8.19
N VAL A 20 32.46 5.93 -7.25
CA VAL A 20 32.05 5.78 -5.83
C VAL A 20 32.15 7.09 -5.05
N PHE A 21 32.99 8.05 -5.48
CA PHE A 21 33.25 9.28 -4.74
C PHE A 21 32.46 10.52 -5.20
N ALA A 22 31.58 10.38 -6.20
CA ALA A 22 30.81 11.51 -6.75
C ALA A 22 29.34 11.54 -6.30
N GLN A 23 28.88 10.60 -5.48
CA GLN A 23 27.49 10.48 -5.05
C GLN A 23 27.29 10.84 -3.57
N ASP A 24 28.03 11.85 -3.06
CA ASP A 24 27.95 12.31 -1.66
C ASP A 24 27.19 13.65 -1.48
N GLY A 25 26.48 14.15 -2.50
CA GLY A 25 26.00 15.54 -2.48
C GLY A 25 24.61 15.80 -1.88
N ILE A 26 23.64 14.93 -2.15
CA ILE A 26 22.21 15.23 -1.92
C ILE A 26 21.48 14.01 -1.35
N ASP A 27 21.68 12.82 -1.93
CA ASP A 27 21.02 11.58 -1.49
C ASP A 27 21.33 11.26 -0.01
N GLN A 28 22.62 11.35 0.36
CA GLN A 28 23.07 11.15 1.74
C GLN A 28 22.43 12.17 2.70
N ARG A 29 22.32 13.44 2.29
CA ARG A 29 21.73 14.51 3.10
C ARG A 29 20.22 14.35 3.27
N ILE A 30 19.52 13.91 2.23
CA ILE A 30 18.09 13.58 2.30
C ILE A 30 17.92 12.37 3.22
N ASN A 31 18.73 11.34 3.04
CA ASN A 31 18.68 10.15 3.87
C ASN A 31 18.93 10.50 5.34
N ASP A 32 19.99 11.23 5.67
CA ASP A 32 20.31 11.61 7.06
C ASP A 32 19.24 12.52 7.68
N ALA A 33 18.56 13.35 6.88
CA ALA A 33 17.45 14.18 7.34
C ALA A 33 16.15 13.39 7.58
N VAL A 34 15.87 12.37 6.76
CA VAL A 34 14.60 11.60 6.81
C VAL A 34 14.73 10.35 7.69
N LYS A 35 15.92 9.77 7.80
CA LYS A 35 16.23 8.57 8.57
C LYS A 35 15.77 8.60 10.03
N PRO A 36 15.98 9.65 10.84
CA PRO A 36 15.51 9.65 12.23
C PRO A 36 13.98 9.57 12.35
N ALA A 37 13.24 10.19 11.42
CA ALA A 37 11.79 10.07 11.37
C ALA A 37 11.36 8.69 10.87
N SER A 38 12.04 8.17 9.84
CA SER A 38 11.78 6.84 9.27
C SER A 38 12.02 5.72 10.28
N ASP A 39 13.13 5.77 11.03
CA ASP A 39 13.50 4.78 12.02
C ASP A 39 12.54 4.79 13.22
N ALA A 40 12.11 5.98 13.67
CA ALA A 40 11.12 6.12 14.74
C ALA A 40 9.76 5.53 14.33
N VAL A 41 9.29 5.84 13.12
CA VAL A 41 8.01 5.33 12.60
C VAL A 41 8.09 3.83 12.33
N SER A 42 9.18 3.37 11.68
CA SER A 42 9.38 1.95 11.36
C SER A 42 9.53 1.11 12.63
N GLY A 43 10.30 1.58 13.62
CA GLY A 43 10.44 0.89 14.91
C GLY A 43 9.10 0.73 15.64
N PHE A 44 8.26 1.77 15.61
CA PHE A 44 6.92 1.72 16.22
C PHE A 44 5.95 0.81 15.45
N ILE A 45 5.87 0.96 14.12
CA ILE A 45 4.94 0.19 13.26
C ILE A 45 5.33 -1.29 13.22
N PHE A 46 6.62 -1.59 13.07
CA PHE A 46 7.15 -2.94 12.95
C PHE A 46 7.65 -3.52 14.29
N THR A 47 7.21 -2.96 15.42
CA THR A 47 7.44 -3.58 16.73
C THR A 47 6.93 -5.02 16.67
N SER A 48 7.82 -5.95 16.96
CA SER A 48 7.58 -7.38 16.83
C SER A 48 7.64 -8.06 18.18
N PHE A 49 6.96 -9.20 18.30
CA PHE A 49 7.08 -10.08 19.45
C PHE A 49 7.44 -11.49 18.98
N PRO A 50 8.32 -12.19 19.72
CA PRO A 50 8.76 -13.51 19.33
C PRO A 50 7.64 -14.53 19.54
N VAL A 51 7.29 -15.28 18.50
CA VAL A 51 6.37 -16.41 18.55
C VAL A 51 7.05 -17.61 17.93
N ALA A 52 7.24 -18.67 18.71
CA ALA A 52 7.87 -19.92 18.23
C ALA A 52 9.22 -19.73 17.49
N GLY A 53 10.02 -18.75 17.92
CA GLY A 53 11.33 -18.44 17.33
C GLY A 53 11.29 -17.52 16.09
N VAL A 54 10.11 -16.98 15.75
CA VAL A 54 9.93 -16.04 14.64
C VAL A 54 9.36 -14.72 15.18
N ASP A 55 9.96 -13.60 14.79
CA ASP A 55 9.48 -12.27 15.14
C ASP A 55 8.29 -11.89 14.27
N ILE A 56 7.13 -11.68 14.89
CA ILE A 56 5.90 -11.30 14.19
C ILE A 56 5.58 -9.82 14.47
N PRO A 57 5.45 -8.97 13.43
CA PRO A 57 5.05 -7.57 13.61
C PRO A 57 3.64 -7.45 14.20
N ILE A 58 3.47 -6.62 15.23
CA ILE A 58 2.16 -6.38 15.87
C ILE A 58 1.14 -5.85 14.88
N VAL A 59 1.58 -4.97 13.95
CA VAL A 59 0.73 -4.43 12.87
C VAL A 59 0.15 -5.53 12.00
N LEU A 60 0.91 -6.59 11.68
CA LEU A 60 0.41 -7.69 10.87
C LEU A 60 -0.75 -8.41 11.58
N VAL A 61 -0.58 -8.70 12.87
CA VAL A 61 -1.61 -9.35 13.69
C VAL A 61 -2.86 -8.48 13.76
N TRP A 62 -2.69 -7.17 13.99
CA TRP A 62 -3.79 -6.21 14.02
C TRP A 62 -4.58 -6.17 12.70
N LEU A 63 -3.87 -6.14 11.56
CA LEU A 63 -4.49 -6.13 10.23
C LEU A 63 -5.26 -7.41 9.93
N ILE A 64 -4.73 -8.59 10.29
CA ILE A 64 -5.43 -9.86 10.10
C ILE A 64 -6.69 -9.94 10.97
N ILE A 65 -6.63 -9.48 12.23
CA ILE A 65 -7.79 -9.46 13.12
C ILE A 65 -8.88 -8.55 12.56
N ALA A 66 -8.54 -7.32 12.18
CA ALA A 66 -9.50 -6.38 11.59
C ALA A 66 -10.12 -6.94 10.30
N ALA A 67 -9.31 -7.50 9.41
CA ALA A 67 -9.77 -8.12 8.17
C ALA A 67 -10.68 -9.33 8.41
N SER A 68 -10.37 -10.14 9.41
CA SER A 68 -11.22 -11.26 9.83
C SER A 68 -12.57 -10.75 10.33
N ILE A 69 -12.58 -9.76 11.23
CA ILE A 69 -13.82 -9.15 11.75
C ILE A 69 -14.67 -8.62 10.60
N PHE A 70 -14.11 -7.85 9.66
CA PHE A 70 -14.85 -7.35 8.51
C PHE A 70 -15.38 -8.48 7.62
N THR A 71 -14.57 -9.51 7.37
CA THR A 71 -14.96 -10.67 6.57
C THR A 71 -16.18 -11.37 7.18
N PHE A 72 -16.18 -11.65 8.48
CA PHE A 72 -17.31 -12.29 9.16
C PHE A 72 -18.52 -11.35 9.29
N TYR A 73 -18.31 -10.08 9.64
CA TYR A 73 -19.37 -9.09 9.79
C TYR A 73 -20.15 -8.90 8.47
N PHE A 74 -19.45 -8.80 7.34
CA PHE A 74 -20.06 -8.71 6.01
C PHE A 74 -20.42 -10.08 5.41
N LYS A 75 -20.38 -11.16 6.21
CA LYS A 75 -20.76 -12.53 5.81
C LYS A 75 -20.04 -12.98 4.53
N PHE A 76 -18.72 -12.88 4.49
CA PHE A 76 -17.88 -13.26 3.35
C PHE A 76 -18.27 -12.55 2.04
N ILE A 77 -18.42 -11.22 2.11
CA ILE A 77 -18.79 -10.39 0.94
C ILE A 77 -17.77 -10.51 -0.21
N ASN A 78 -16.49 -10.70 0.11
CA ASN A 78 -15.41 -10.95 -0.84
C ASN A 78 -15.71 -12.14 -1.78
N LEU A 79 -16.34 -13.21 -1.29
CA LEU A 79 -16.74 -14.36 -2.10
C LEU A 79 -18.10 -14.16 -2.76
N ARG A 80 -19.09 -13.64 -2.02
CA ARG A 80 -20.47 -13.49 -2.51
C ARG A 80 -20.60 -12.44 -3.61
N ALA A 81 -19.90 -11.32 -3.49
CA ALA A 81 -19.97 -10.21 -4.43
C ALA A 81 -19.00 -10.35 -5.61
N PHE A 82 -18.15 -11.38 -5.64
CA PHE A 82 -17.14 -11.56 -6.70
C PHE A 82 -17.77 -11.59 -8.10
N LYS A 83 -18.87 -12.34 -8.27
CA LYS A 83 -19.62 -12.39 -9.54
C LYS A 83 -20.14 -11.01 -9.96
N HIS A 84 -20.71 -10.26 -9.02
CA HIS A 84 -21.24 -8.93 -9.29
C HIS A 84 -20.13 -7.93 -9.65
N GLY A 85 -19.00 -7.99 -8.94
CA GLY A 85 -17.81 -7.22 -9.27
C GLY A 85 -17.32 -7.48 -10.69
N PHE A 86 -17.29 -8.74 -11.12
CA PHE A 86 -16.92 -9.08 -12.50
C PHE A 86 -17.88 -8.50 -13.54
N GLN A 87 -19.19 -8.55 -13.29
CA GLN A 87 -20.21 -7.97 -14.18
C GLN A 87 -20.08 -6.44 -14.30
N LEU A 88 -19.76 -5.75 -13.19
CA LEU A 88 -19.48 -4.31 -13.20
C LEU A 88 -18.28 -3.96 -14.08
N VAL A 89 -17.19 -4.72 -13.96
CA VAL A 89 -15.95 -4.49 -14.72
C VAL A 89 -16.13 -4.81 -16.20
N ARG A 90 -16.96 -5.82 -16.53
CA ARG A 90 -17.32 -6.17 -17.90
C ARG A 90 -18.20 -5.11 -18.57
N GLY A 91 -18.85 -4.25 -17.79
CA GLY A 91 -19.70 -3.17 -18.26
C GLY A 91 -21.18 -3.53 -18.37
N ASP A 92 -21.60 -4.68 -17.82
CA ASP A 92 -23.00 -5.13 -17.82
C ASP A 92 -23.93 -4.13 -17.07
N TYR A 93 -23.35 -3.26 -16.24
CA TYR A 93 -24.03 -2.25 -15.42
C TYR A 93 -23.59 -0.81 -15.75
N ASN A 94 -22.99 -0.57 -16.92
CA ASN A 94 -22.61 0.79 -17.33
C ASN A 94 -23.86 1.62 -17.66
N ASP A 95 -24.14 2.64 -16.85
CA ASP A 95 -25.17 3.64 -17.11
C ASP A 95 -24.50 4.97 -17.48
N PRO A 96 -24.73 5.52 -18.69
CA PRO A 96 -24.19 6.81 -19.12
C PRO A 96 -24.62 8.00 -18.25
N ASN A 97 -25.71 7.86 -17.49
CA ASN A 97 -26.23 8.90 -16.60
C ASN A 97 -25.80 8.72 -15.14
N ALA A 98 -25.04 7.66 -14.82
CA ALA A 98 -24.56 7.45 -13.46
C ALA A 98 -23.45 8.44 -13.10
N ALA A 99 -23.52 8.97 -11.86
CA ALA A 99 -22.55 9.94 -11.35
C ALA A 99 -21.15 9.32 -11.13
N GLY A 100 -20.19 9.72 -11.94
CA GLY A 100 -18.77 9.37 -11.80
C GLY A 100 -17.92 9.80 -13.01
N GLU A 101 -16.66 10.13 -12.78
CA GLU A 101 -15.75 10.61 -13.83
C GLU A 101 -15.13 9.49 -14.69
N VAL A 102 -15.04 8.29 -14.12
CA VAL A 102 -14.33 7.14 -14.72
C VAL A 102 -15.22 5.91 -14.76
N THR A 103 -15.05 5.10 -15.79
CA THR A 103 -15.74 3.81 -15.90
C THR A 103 -15.27 2.83 -14.81
N HIS A 104 -16.08 1.81 -14.50
CA HIS A 104 -15.70 0.77 -13.53
C HIS A 104 -14.37 0.09 -13.87
N PHE A 105 -14.11 -0.16 -15.16
CA PHE A 105 -12.87 -0.75 -15.62
C PHE A 105 -11.67 0.20 -15.42
N GLN A 106 -11.83 1.49 -15.75
CA GLN A 106 -10.78 2.49 -15.54
C GLN A 106 -10.46 2.64 -14.04
N ALA A 107 -11.46 2.72 -13.18
CA ALA A 107 -11.27 2.77 -11.74
C ALA A 107 -10.50 1.55 -11.22
N LEU A 108 -10.85 0.35 -11.70
CA LEU A 108 -10.12 -0.88 -11.37
C LEU A 108 -8.68 -0.83 -11.88
N ALA A 109 -8.46 -0.42 -13.13
CA ALA A 109 -7.14 -0.34 -13.74
C ALA A 109 -6.22 0.63 -12.98
N THR A 110 -6.73 1.80 -12.58
CA THR A 110 -5.99 2.77 -11.75
C THR A 110 -5.66 2.22 -10.37
N ALA A 111 -6.59 1.50 -9.74
CA ALA A 111 -6.33 0.87 -8.44
C ALA A 111 -5.29 -0.26 -8.54
N LEU A 112 -5.35 -1.06 -9.61
CA LEU A 112 -4.40 -2.14 -9.86
C LEU A 112 -3.01 -1.62 -10.21
N SER A 113 -2.90 -0.55 -11.02
CA SER A 113 -1.60 0.03 -11.37
C SER A 113 -0.88 0.60 -10.15
N GLY A 114 -1.62 1.17 -9.19
CA GLY A 114 -1.06 1.68 -7.94
C GLY A 114 -0.71 0.60 -6.92
N THR A 115 -1.16 -0.65 -7.09
CA THR A 115 -0.96 -1.72 -6.11
C THR A 115 -0.13 -2.88 -6.63
N VAL A 116 -0.05 -3.10 -7.94
CA VAL A 116 0.75 -4.16 -8.57
C VAL A 116 2.04 -3.56 -9.11
N GLY A 117 3.15 -3.83 -8.44
CA GLY A 117 4.48 -3.38 -8.86
C GLY A 117 5.56 -4.47 -8.73
N LEU A 118 6.77 -4.15 -9.19
CA LEU A 118 7.96 -5.00 -9.05
C LEU A 118 8.20 -5.42 -7.59
N GLY A 119 7.94 -4.50 -6.64
CA GLY A 119 8.05 -4.75 -5.20
C GLY A 119 7.18 -5.91 -4.72
N ASN A 120 5.96 -6.09 -5.25
CA ASN A 120 5.11 -7.21 -4.86
C ASN A 120 5.63 -8.54 -5.41
N ILE A 121 6.16 -8.54 -6.62
CA ILE A 121 6.72 -9.75 -7.25
C ILE A 121 8.00 -10.18 -6.51
N ALA A 122 8.92 -9.25 -6.28
CA ALA A 122 10.14 -9.49 -5.53
C ALA A 122 9.85 -9.87 -4.07
N GLY A 123 8.90 -9.18 -3.43
CA GLY A 123 8.48 -9.47 -2.06
C GLY A 123 7.91 -10.87 -1.89
N VAL A 124 7.10 -11.34 -2.84
CA VAL A 124 6.60 -12.73 -2.85
C VAL A 124 7.77 -13.71 -3.01
N ALA A 125 8.72 -13.44 -3.91
CA ALA A 125 9.89 -14.30 -4.10
C ALA A 125 10.70 -14.43 -2.80
N VAL A 126 11.01 -13.31 -2.14
CA VAL A 126 11.72 -13.30 -0.85
C VAL A 126 10.92 -14.03 0.23
N ALA A 127 9.61 -13.80 0.33
CA ALA A 127 8.76 -14.45 1.31
C ALA A 127 8.72 -15.97 1.15
N VAL A 128 8.66 -16.47 -0.08
CA VAL A 128 8.68 -17.91 -0.37
C VAL A 128 10.07 -18.50 -0.18
N SER A 129 11.13 -17.79 -0.56
CA SER A 129 12.50 -18.24 -0.34
C SER A 129 12.85 -18.38 1.15
N LEU A 130 12.37 -17.47 1.99
CA LEU A 130 12.62 -17.50 3.44
C LEU A 130 11.60 -18.37 4.20
N GLY A 131 10.33 -18.30 3.85
CA GLY A 131 9.23 -18.99 4.56
C GLY A 131 8.88 -20.37 4.01
N GLY A 132 9.51 -20.80 2.91
CA GLY A 132 9.25 -22.07 2.25
C GLY A 132 7.91 -22.11 1.48
N PRO A 133 7.53 -23.28 0.95
CA PRO A 133 6.35 -23.42 0.08
C PRO A 133 5.02 -23.12 0.78
N GLY A 134 4.99 -23.21 2.13
CA GLY A 134 3.81 -22.89 2.93
C GLY A 134 3.48 -21.40 2.97
N ALA A 135 4.44 -20.50 2.70
CA ALA A 135 4.23 -19.06 2.72
C ALA A 135 3.15 -18.62 1.72
N THR A 136 3.16 -19.19 0.51
CA THR A 136 2.18 -18.86 -0.54
C THR A 136 0.74 -19.11 -0.10
N PHE A 137 0.48 -20.22 0.60
CA PHE A 137 -0.86 -20.54 1.10
C PHE A 137 -1.37 -19.46 2.07
N TRP A 138 -0.51 -19.05 3.02
CA TRP A 138 -0.87 -18.01 3.99
C TRP A 138 -1.01 -16.62 3.34
N MET A 139 -0.20 -16.30 2.33
CA MET A 139 -0.34 -15.05 1.57
C MET A 139 -1.67 -14.98 0.83
N ILE A 140 -2.11 -16.09 0.21
CA ILE A 140 -3.43 -16.15 -0.44
C ILE A 140 -4.53 -15.94 0.60
N LEU A 141 -4.46 -16.62 1.75
CA LEU A 141 -5.47 -16.48 2.81
C LEU A 141 -5.53 -15.04 3.35
N ALA A 142 -4.39 -14.43 3.63
CA ALA A 142 -4.30 -13.04 4.07
C ALA A 142 -4.85 -12.07 3.01
N GLY A 143 -4.57 -12.31 1.72
CA GLY A 143 -5.15 -11.55 0.62
C GLY A 143 -6.66 -11.68 0.52
N LEU A 144 -7.20 -12.89 0.69
CA LEU A 144 -8.65 -13.14 0.72
C LEU A 144 -9.34 -12.36 1.85
N LEU A 145 -8.75 -12.34 3.05
CA LEU A 145 -9.27 -11.57 4.18
C LEU A 145 -9.13 -10.05 3.93
N GLY A 146 -8.00 -9.61 3.38
CA GLY A 146 -7.71 -8.22 3.06
C GLY A 146 -8.70 -7.59 2.07
N MET A 147 -9.27 -8.38 1.15
CA MET A 147 -10.32 -7.91 0.24
C MET A 147 -11.53 -7.35 0.97
N SER A 148 -11.95 -7.94 2.10
CA SER A 148 -13.07 -7.43 2.89
C SER A 148 -12.76 -6.09 3.55
N SER A 149 -11.52 -5.90 4.01
CA SER A 149 -11.05 -4.60 4.53
C SER A 149 -11.07 -3.53 3.44
N LYS A 150 -10.53 -3.85 2.25
CA LYS A 150 -10.54 -2.93 1.10
C LYS A 150 -11.95 -2.62 0.62
N PHE A 151 -12.84 -3.59 0.61
CA PHE A 151 -14.25 -3.38 0.31
C PHE A 151 -14.90 -2.37 1.27
N THR A 152 -14.62 -2.50 2.57
CA THR A 152 -15.13 -1.58 3.60
C THR A 152 -14.60 -0.16 3.39
N GLU A 153 -13.29 -0.03 3.12
CA GLU A 153 -12.64 1.25 2.84
C GLU A 153 -13.24 1.94 1.61
N CYS A 154 -13.36 1.23 0.49
CA CYS A 154 -13.92 1.76 -0.74
C CYS A 154 -15.40 2.14 -0.59
N THR A 155 -16.18 1.32 0.14
CA THR A 155 -17.60 1.60 0.40
C THR A 155 -17.77 2.88 1.21
N LEU A 156 -16.94 3.09 2.24
CA LEU A 156 -16.93 4.34 3.01
C LEU A 156 -16.44 5.52 2.15
N GLY A 157 -15.44 5.30 1.29
CA GLY A 157 -14.93 6.29 0.35
C GLY A 157 -16.00 6.81 -0.60
N VAL A 158 -16.84 5.93 -1.14
CA VAL A 158 -17.97 6.30 -2.00
C VAL A 158 -19.09 6.95 -1.19
N LYS A 159 -19.44 6.40 -0.02
CA LYS A 159 -20.52 6.95 0.83
C LYS A 159 -20.26 8.40 1.27
N TYR A 160 -19.01 8.76 1.54
CA TYR A 160 -18.62 10.08 2.04
C TYR A 160 -17.92 10.96 1.00
N ARG A 161 -17.98 10.62 -0.30
CA ARG A 161 -17.36 11.42 -1.36
C ARG A 161 -17.95 12.83 -1.43
N ASN A 162 -17.18 13.78 -1.94
CA ASN A 162 -17.62 15.11 -2.35
C ASN A 162 -17.82 15.09 -3.86
N GLU A 163 -18.91 15.68 -4.32
CA GLU A 163 -19.15 16.01 -5.71
C GLU A 163 -19.13 17.54 -5.79
N TYR A 164 -18.26 18.08 -6.63
CA TYR A 164 -18.08 19.51 -6.81
C TYR A 164 -18.91 20.01 -8.01
N GLU A 165 -19.13 21.33 -8.07
CA GLU A 165 -19.97 21.95 -9.12
C GLU A 165 -19.39 21.81 -10.53
N ASP A 166 -18.07 21.58 -10.64
CA ASP A 166 -17.37 21.30 -11.90
C ASP A 166 -17.50 19.84 -12.35
N GLY A 167 -18.26 19.02 -11.61
CA GLY A 167 -18.45 17.59 -11.86
C GLY A 167 -17.32 16.72 -11.31
N THR A 168 -16.31 17.31 -10.65
CA THR A 168 -15.23 16.52 -10.07
C THR A 168 -15.64 15.83 -8.77
N VAL A 169 -15.04 14.67 -8.47
CA VAL A 169 -15.38 13.80 -7.35
C VAL A 169 -14.14 13.49 -6.53
N SER A 170 -14.20 13.82 -5.24
CA SER A 170 -13.12 13.49 -4.29
C SER A 170 -13.63 12.62 -3.16
N GLY A 171 -12.99 11.46 -2.97
CA GLY A 171 -13.35 10.48 -1.94
C GLY A 171 -12.14 9.86 -1.28
N GLY A 172 -12.39 8.97 -0.32
CA GLY A 172 -11.35 8.20 0.37
C GLY A 172 -11.22 8.50 1.87
N PRO A 173 -10.13 8.02 2.50
CA PRO A 173 -9.97 8.04 3.94
C PRO A 173 -10.09 9.41 4.59
N MET A 174 -9.60 10.45 3.94
CA MET A 174 -9.59 11.81 4.49
C MET A 174 -11.02 12.31 4.69
N TYR A 175 -11.89 11.97 3.74
CA TYR A 175 -13.27 12.39 3.71
C TYR A 175 -14.13 11.58 4.67
N TYR A 176 -14.00 10.25 4.69
CA TYR A 176 -14.80 9.44 5.62
C TYR A 176 -14.32 9.56 7.08
N LEU A 177 -13.04 9.84 7.33
CA LEU A 177 -12.55 10.13 8.68
C LEU A 177 -13.12 11.45 9.18
N THR A 178 -13.13 12.50 8.34
CA THR A 178 -13.67 13.81 8.73
C THR A 178 -15.19 13.79 8.86
N LYS A 179 -15.90 13.31 7.84
CA LYS A 179 -17.37 13.32 7.79
C LYS A 179 -17.99 12.21 8.66
N GLY A 180 -17.48 10.99 8.55
CA GLY A 180 -18.01 9.84 9.30
C GLY A 180 -17.80 9.95 10.81
N LEU A 181 -16.65 10.46 11.27
CA LEU A 181 -16.46 10.70 12.72
C LEU A 181 -17.23 11.94 13.20
N LYS A 182 -17.43 12.94 12.35
CA LYS A 182 -18.32 14.08 12.66
C LYS A 182 -19.75 13.60 12.92
N GLU A 183 -20.30 12.71 12.09
CA GLU A 183 -21.63 12.11 12.29
C GLU A 183 -21.73 11.29 13.58
N ARG A 184 -20.63 10.68 14.01
CA ARG A 184 -20.54 9.95 15.29
C ARG A 184 -20.28 10.81 16.52
N GLY A 185 -20.27 12.14 16.37
CA GLY A 185 -20.08 13.08 17.49
C GLY A 185 -18.61 13.42 17.81
N PHE A 186 -17.65 13.00 16.99
CA PHE A 186 -16.21 13.23 17.19
C PHE A 186 -15.56 14.09 16.07
N PRO A 187 -16.02 15.33 15.84
CA PRO A 187 -15.56 16.16 14.72
C PRO A 187 -14.08 16.55 14.80
N LYS A 188 -13.57 16.82 16.00
CA LYS A 188 -12.16 17.22 16.20
C LYS A 188 -11.21 16.06 15.90
N LEU A 189 -11.55 14.88 16.42
CA LEU A 189 -10.79 13.65 16.20
C LEU A 189 -10.71 13.31 14.71
N GLY A 190 -11.85 13.36 14.00
CA GLY A 190 -11.91 13.07 12.56
C GLY A 190 -11.02 13.99 11.72
N LYS A 191 -11.01 15.29 12.01
CA LYS A 191 -10.11 16.23 11.32
C LYS A 191 -8.63 15.93 11.57
N VAL A 192 -8.25 15.64 12.83
CA VAL A 192 -6.86 15.33 13.16
C VAL A 192 -6.39 14.06 12.46
N LEU A 193 -7.19 12.99 12.49
CA LEU A 193 -6.89 11.73 11.80
C LEU A 193 -6.78 11.90 10.28
N ALA A 194 -7.66 12.72 9.69
CA ALA A 194 -7.60 13.01 8.26
C ALA A 194 -6.33 13.77 7.87
N VAL A 195 -5.94 14.79 8.63
CA VAL A 195 -4.68 15.52 8.34
C VAL A 195 -3.47 14.61 8.50
N LEU A 196 -3.43 13.82 9.57
CA LEU A 196 -2.32 12.89 9.84
C LEU A 196 -2.19 11.83 8.74
N PHE A 197 -3.29 11.20 8.33
CA PHE A 197 -3.25 10.22 7.25
C PHE A 197 -2.83 10.86 5.92
N ALA A 198 -3.23 12.11 5.63
CA ALA A 198 -2.84 12.78 4.40
C ALA A 198 -1.32 13.03 4.35
N ILE A 199 -0.74 13.47 5.47
CA ILE A 199 0.71 13.64 5.61
C ILE A 199 1.43 12.29 5.43
N PHE A 200 0.94 11.22 6.04
CA PHE A 200 1.54 9.89 5.91
C PHE A 200 1.40 9.31 4.51
N CYS A 201 0.29 9.55 3.81
CA CYS A 201 0.16 9.15 2.41
C CYS A 201 1.16 9.88 1.52
N ILE A 202 1.29 11.20 1.67
CA ILE A 202 2.27 11.99 0.93
C ILE A 202 3.68 11.48 1.21
N GLY A 203 4.04 11.30 2.49
CA GLY A 203 5.34 10.76 2.89
C GLY A 203 5.60 9.35 2.36
N GLY A 204 4.60 8.48 2.43
CA GLY A 204 4.67 7.11 1.92
C GLY A 204 4.85 7.04 0.40
N SER A 205 4.28 7.99 -0.36
CA SER A 205 4.48 8.07 -1.81
C SER A 205 5.93 8.35 -2.22
N PHE A 206 6.73 9.01 -1.36
CA PHE A 206 8.16 9.21 -1.61
C PHE A 206 9.02 8.00 -1.25
N GLY A 207 8.58 7.15 -0.31
CA GLY A 207 9.33 5.98 0.15
C GLY A 207 8.97 4.66 -0.56
N GLY A 208 7.82 4.59 -1.22
CA GLY A 208 7.35 3.39 -1.93
C GLY A 208 7.68 3.34 -3.42
N GLY A 209 8.37 4.36 -3.94
CA GLY A 209 8.83 4.47 -5.33
C GLY A 209 10.25 3.96 -5.54
#